data_AF-A0A934SAE5-F1
#
_entry.id   AF-A0A934SAE5-F1
#
_cell.length_a   1.000
_cell.length_b   1.000
_cell.length_c   1.000
_cell.angle_alpha   90.00
_cell.angle_beta   90.00
_cell.angle_gamma   90.00
#
_symmetry.space_group_name_H-M   'P 1'
#
loop_
_entity.id
_entity.type
_entity.pdbx_description
1 polymer ?
#
loop_
_entity_poly.entity_id
_entity_poly.type
_entity_poly.pdbx_seq_one_letter_code
_entity_poly.pdbx_strand_id
1 'polypeptide(L)'
;MIIVVVFFTVLALFLGIACCATSKRGRIIGAIVAFGWACLMFMAANMAESFNLNIWYSSAADDLLESSIEALDAGQVFQVSAEFSAMREDLEVTYEHRGNFKELALATAKRIRSSIPPSDAPKVKTEQGTAPQSATRSESDTEGSDTPEPESEPRSR
;
A
#
# COMPACT_ATOMS: atom_id res chain seq x y z
N MET A 1 14.22 4.55 16.31
CA MET A 1 14.78 4.33 17.67
C MET A 1 13.78 4.65 18.79
N ILE A 2 13.09 5.79 18.75
CA ILE A 2 12.10 6.19 19.79
C ILE A 2 10.99 5.15 20.02
N ILE A 3 10.42 4.59 18.95
CA ILE A 3 9.36 3.57 19.03
C ILE A 3 9.82 2.31 19.79
N VAL A 4 11.07 1.90 19.58
CA VAL A 4 11.67 0.74 20.25
C VAL A 4 11.83 1.03 21.75
N VAL A 5 12.25 2.24 22.11
CA VAL A 5 12.38 2.67 23.52
C VAL A 5 11.01 2.71 24.20
N VAL A 6 9.98 3.24 23.53
CA VAL A 6 8.60 3.25 24.06
C VAL A 6 8.06 1.83 24.24
N PHE A 7 8.34 0.92 23.29
CA PHE A 7 7.94 -0.48 23.40
C PHE A 7 8.53 -1.16 24.64
N PHE A 8 9.85 -1.09 24.81
CA PHE A 8 10.53 -1.75 25.93
C PHE A 8 10.19 -1.13 27.28
N THR A 9 9.96 0.19 27.33
CA THR A 9 9.55 0.85 28.59
C THR A 9 8.16 0.43 29.03
N VAL A 10 7.19 0.35 28.12
CA VAL A 10 5.84 -0.14 28.42
C VAL A 10 5.84 -1.63 28.78
N LEU A 11 6.63 -2.44 28.06
CA LEU A 11 6.79 -3.86 28.37
C LEU A 11 7.41 -4.09 29.76
N ALA A 12 8.46 -3.33 30.10
CA ALA A 12 9.11 -3.39 31.40
C ALA A 12 8.16 -2.95 32.54
N LEU A 13 7.30 -1.96 32.28
CA LEU A 13 6.25 -1.55 33.21
C LEU A 13 5.26 -2.70 33.47
N PHE A 14 4.77 -3.36 32.43
CA PHE A 14 3.85 -4.49 32.58
C PHE A 14 4.50 -5.68 33.30
N LEU A 15 5.77 -6.00 33.00
CA LEU A 15 6.51 -7.03 33.73
C LEU A 15 6.73 -6.64 35.20
N GLY A 16 7.06 -5.38 35.48
CA GLY A 16 7.23 -4.88 36.85
C GLY A 16 5.95 -5.02 37.67
N ILE A 17 4.82 -4.61 37.10
CA ILE A 17 3.49 -4.75 37.73
C ILE A 17 3.14 -6.24 37.95
N ALA A 18 3.44 -7.11 36.99
CA ALA A 18 3.20 -8.54 37.12
C ALA A 18 4.09 -9.22 38.18
N CYS A 19 5.35 -8.81 38.31
CA CYS A 19 6.28 -9.31 39.33
C CYS A 19 5.88 -8.87 40.75
N CYS A 20 5.41 -7.63 40.91
CA CYS A 20 4.94 -7.11 42.19
C CYS A 20 3.54 -7.62 42.59
N ALA A 21 2.81 -8.29 41.68
CA ALA A 21 1.52 -8.88 41.99
C ALA A 21 1.65 -10.07 42.95
N THR A 22 1.05 -9.94 44.13
CA THR A 22 1.05 -10.96 45.19
C THR A 22 0.04 -12.09 44.93
N SER A 23 -0.98 -11.86 44.10
CA SER A 23 -2.01 -12.85 43.78
C SER A 23 -1.66 -13.66 42.53
N LYS A 24 -1.90 -14.98 42.56
CA LYS A 24 -1.71 -15.88 41.40
C LYS A 24 -2.49 -15.40 40.17
N ARG A 25 -3.69 -14.85 40.38
CA ARG A 25 -4.53 -14.30 39.30
C ARG A 25 -3.93 -13.05 38.67
N GLY A 26 -3.35 -12.15 39.48
CA GLY A 26 -2.69 -10.94 38.97
C GLY A 26 -1.49 -11.25 38.07
N ARG A 27 -0.71 -12.28 38.42
CA ARG A 27 0.43 -12.72 37.59
C ARG A 27 0.01 -13.26 36.22
N ILE A 28 -1.07 -14.05 36.19
CA ILE A 28 -1.61 -14.62 34.94
C ILE A 28 -2.17 -13.51 34.04
N ILE A 29 -2.95 -12.59 34.60
CA ILE A 29 -3.51 -11.45 33.84
C ILE A 29 -2.37 -10.58 33.30
N GLY A 30 -1.35 -10.27 34.12
CA GLY A 30 -0.19 -9.51 33.67
C GLY A 30 0.56 -10.19 32.52
N ALA A 31 0.74 -11.51 32.58
CA ALA A 31 1.36 -12.27 31.49
C ALA A 31 0.54 -12.21 30.19
N ILE A 32 -0.79 -12.35 30.27
CA ILE A 32 -1.69 -12.26 29.10
C ILE A 32 -1.65 -10.87 28.49
N VAL A 33 -1.66 -9.81 29.32
CA VAL A 33 -1.59 -8.42 28.85
C VAL A 33 -0.25 -8.13 28.19
N ALA A 34 0.87 -8.58 28.78
CA ALA A 34 2.20 -8.41 28.19
C ALA A 34 2.32 -9.16 26.86
N PHE A 35 1.78 -10.37 26.76
CA PHE A 35 1.74 -11.14 25.53
C PHE A 35 0.86 -10.48 24.46
N GLY A 36 -0.31 -9.97 24.85
CA GLY A 36 -1.21 -9.22 23.97
C GLY A 36 -0.55 -7.95 23.44
N TRP A 37 0.17 -7.22 24.28
CA TRP A 37 0.94 -6.04 23.87
C TRP A 37 2.04 -6.37 22.86
N ALA A 38 2.79 -7.45 23.09
CA ALA A 38 3.80 -7.91 22.15
C ALA A 38 3.19 -8.29 20.78
N CYS A 39 2.06 -8.99 20.78
CA CYS A 39 1.36 -9.38 19.56
C CYS A 39 0.80 -8.17 18.80
N LEU A 40 0.21 -7.21 19.52
CA LEU A 40 -0.30 -5.95 18.95
C LEU A 40 0.83 -5.14 18.31
N MET A 41 2.00 -5.08 18.95
CA MET A 41 3.16 -4.36 18.42
C MET A 41 3.75 -5.03 17.19
N PHE A 42 3.73 -6.36 17.13
CA PHE A 42 4.10 -7.10 15.92
C PHE A 42 3.17 -6.78 14.74
N MET A 43 1.86 -6.76 14.97
CA MET A 43 0.90 -6.35 13.94
C MET A 43 1.09 -4.88 13.53
N ALA A 44 1.27 -3.98 14.50
CA ALA A 44 1.49 -2.56 14.24
C ALA A 44 2.78 -2.32 13.45
N ALA A 45 3.85 -3.07 13.72
CA ALA A 45 5.10 -2.98 12.97
C ALA A 45 4.90 -3.42 11.51
N ASN A 46 4.24 -4.57 11.29
CA ASN A 46 3.96 -5.06 9.95
C ASN A 46 3.03 -4.11 9.16
N MET A 47 2.07 -3.50 9.85
CA MET A 47 1.17 -2.49 9.26
C MET A 47 1.88 -1.15 9.00
N ALA A 48 2.80 -0.74 9.86
CA ALA A 48 3.62 0.45 9.63
C ALA A 48 4.59 0.26 8.45
N GLU A 49 5.15 -0.94 8.30
CA GLU A 49 5.98 -1.29 7.14
C GLU A 49 5.17 -1.24 5.85
N SER A 50 3.95 -1.80 5.84
CA SER A 50 3.07 -1.73 4.66
C SER A 50 2.65 -0.30 4.32
N PHE A 51 2.36 0.56 5.31
CA PHE A 51 2.08 1.97 5.07
C PHE A 51 3.31 2.74 4.58
N ASN A 52 4.49 2.46 5.13
CA ASN A 52 5.72 3.11 4.70
C ASN A 52 6.01 2.77 3.23
N LEU A 53 5.87 1.50 2.85
CA LEU A 53 5.96 1.08 1.45
C LEU A 53 4.93 1.84 0.62
N ASN A 54 3.65 1.82 1.01
CA ASN A 54 2.57 2.44 0.23
C ASN A 54 2.77 3.95 0.02
N ILE A 55 3.25 4.68 1.04
CA ILE A 55 3.57 6.11 0.93
C ILE A 55 4.68 6.34 -0.09
N TRP A 56 5.72 5.50 -0.08
CA TRP A 56 6.88 5.66 -0.96
C TRP A 56 6.56 5.33 -2.42
N TYR A 57 5.72 4.31 -2.66
CA TYR A 57 5.19 4.03 -3.99
C TYR A 57 4.26 5.15 -4.46
N SER A 58 3.38 5.65 -3.59
CA SER A 58 2.46 6.73 -3.93
C SER A 58 3.22 8.00 -4.33
N SER A 59 4.26 8.40 -3.60
CA SER A 59 5.02 9.61 -3.93
C SER A 59 5.81 9.47 -5.23
N ALA A 60 6.44 8.31 -5.47
CA ALA A 60 7.23 8.10 -6.69
C ALA A 60 6.33 7.97 -7.93
N ALA A 61 5.15 7.38 -7.76
CA ALA A 61 4.13 7.34 -8.81
C ALA A 61 3.56 8.73 -9.11
N ASP A 62 3.32 9.55 -8.09
CA ASP A 62 2.83 10.93 -8.24
C ASP A 62 3.82 11.79 -9.04
N ASP A 63 5.11 11.76 -8.68
CA ASP A 63 6.18 12.47 -9.42
C ASP A 63 6.30 12.01 -10.90
N LEU A 64 6.16 10.70 -11.14
CA LEU A 64 6.20 10.14 -12.48
C LEU A 64 4.97 10.55 -13.30
N LEU A 65 3.78 10.54 -12.70
CA LEU A 65 2.54 10.97 -13.35
C LEU A 65 2.60 12.46 -13.69
N GLU A 66 2.98 13.30 -12.74
CA GLU A 66 3.07 14.75 -12.92
C GLU A 66 4.04 15.11 -14.05
N SER A 67 5.25 14.55 -14.02
CA SER A 67 6.25 14.78 -15.08
C SER A 67 5.81 14.25 -16.45
N SER A 68 5.09 13.13 -16.49
CA SER A 68 4.55 12.57 -17.72
C SER A 68 3.45 13.47 -18.30
N ILE A 69 2.55 13.99 -17.46
CA ILE A 69 1.51 14.94 -17.86
C ILE A 69 2.16 16.22 -18.41
N GLU A 70 3.14 16.78 -17.69
CA GLU A 70 3.88 17.98 -18.10
C GLU A 70 4.55 17.80 -19.48
N ALA A 71 5.17 16.65 -19.72
CA ALA A 71 5.81 16.34 -21.00
C ALA A 71 4.82 16.04 -22.12
N LEU A 72 3.68 15.41 -21.82
CA LEU A 72 2.60 15.20 -22.79
C LEU A 72 1.98 16.53 -23.23
N ASP A 73 1.74 17.44 -22.28
CA ASP A 73 1.25 18.80 -22.55
C ASP A 73 2.25 19.62 -23.37
N ALA A 74 3.55 19.40 -23.17
CA ALA A 74 4.62 19.96 -23.99
C ALA A 74 4.77 19.31 -25.39
N GLY A 75 3.93 18.33 -25.73
CA GLY A 75 3.95 17.61 -27.02
C GLY A 75 5.05 16.55 -27.15
N GLN A 76 5.73 16.17 -26.06
CA GLN A 76 6.85 15.22 -26.05
C GLN A 76 6.40 13.75 -25.92
N VAL A 77 5.31 13.37 -26.60
CA VAL A 77 4.69 12.03 -26.49
C VAL A 77 5.67 10.89 -26.79
N PHE A 78 6.52 11.05 -27.82
CA PHE A 78 7.50 10.03 -28.20
C PHE A 78 8.58 9.83 -27.14
N GLN A 79 8.98 10.90 -26.43
CA GLN A 79 10.02 10.83 -25.41
C GLN A 79 9.50 10.16 -24.14
N VAL A 80 8.28 10.51 -23.72
CA VAL A 80 7.59 9.84 -22.62
C VAL A 80 7.43 8.34 -22.90
N SER A 81 7.01 7.97 -24.11
CA SER A 81 6.87 6.56 -24.53
C SER A 81 8.20 5.79 -24.52
N ALA A 82 9.30 6.42 -24.95
CA ALA A 82 10.63 5.81 -24.91
C ALA A 82 11.12 5.58 -23.47
N GLU A 83 10.92 6.56 -22.59
CA GLU A 83 11.31 6.46 -21.17
C GLU A 83 10.48 5.42 -20.41
N PHE A 84 9.16 5.33 -20.67
CA PHE A 84 8.34 4.24 -20.12
C PHE A 84 8.75 2.86 -20.65
N SER A 85 9.17 2.78 -21.91
CA SER A 85 9.65 1.52 -22.50
C SER A 85 10.96 1.06 -21.86
N ALA A 86 11.90 1.99 -21.63
CA ALA A 86 13.15 1.72 -20.92
C ALA A 86 12.89 1.34 -19.46
N MET A 87 12.02 2.06 -18.76
CA MET A 87 11.62 1.75 -17.39
C MET A 87 11.02 0.34 -17.27
N ARG A 88 10.22 -0.09 -18.26
CA ARG A 88 9.65 -1.44 -18.28
C ARG A 88 10.71 -2.52 -18.49
N GLU A 89 11.73 -2.26 -19.29
CA GLU A 89 12.84 -3.20 -19.53
C GLU A 89 13.73 -3.35 -18.28
N ASP A 90 13.96 -2.25 -17.57
CA ASP A 90 14.76 -2.22 -16.34
C ASP A 90 13.96 -2.68 -15.10
N LEU A 91 12.65 -2.87 -15.20
CA LEU A 91 11.80 -3.27 -14.08
C LEU A 91 11.95 -4.77 -13.80
N GLU A 92 12.88 -5.10 -12.92
CA GLU A 92 13.04 -6.47 -12.40
C GLU A 92 12.20 -6.66 -11.11
N VAL A 93 11.14 -7.46 -11.18
CA VAL A 93 10.33 -7.84 -10.02
C VAL A 93 10.70 -9.27 -9.63
N THR A 94 11.37 -9.43 -8.48
CA THR A 94 11.68 -10.76 -7.92
C THR A 94 10.92 -10.98 -6.62
N TYR A 95 10.82 -12.24 -6.17
CA TYR A 95 10.19 -12.55 -4.87
C TYR A 95 10.99 -11.98 -3.69
N GLU A 96 12.31 -11.81 -3.85
CA GLU A 96 13.20 -11.30 -2.80
C GLU A 96 13.36 -9.77 -2.85
N HIS A 97 13.21 -9.16 -4.03
CA HIS A 97 13.24 -7.71 -4.22
C HIS A 97 11.91 -7.27 -4.81
N ARG A 98 11.10 -6.51 -4.04
CA ARG A 98 9.78 -6.01 -4.44
C ARG A 98 9.81 -4.95 -5.58
N GLY A 99 10.74 -5.09 -6.52
CA GLY A 99 10.98 -4.21 -7.65
C GLY A 99 11.69 -2.93 -7.21
N ASN A 100 12.72 -2.54 -7.95
CA ASN A 100 13.41 -1.25 -7.81
C ASN A 100 12.54 -0.07 -8.34
N PHE A 101 11.21 -0.22 -8.25
CA PHE A 101 10.24 0.64 -8.92
C PHE A 101 10.33 2.08 -8.45
N LYS A 102 10.58 2.31 -7.16
CA LYS A 102 10.66 3.67 -6.61
C LYS A 102 11.80 4.44 -7.26
N GLU A 103 12.98 3.84 -7.29
CA GLU A 103 14.20 4.42 -7.85
C GLU A 103 14.04 4.61 -9.37
N LEU A 104 13.47 3.61 -10.04
CA LEU A 104 13.14 3.68 -11.46
C LEU A 104 12.14 4.78 -11.78
N ALA A 105 11.03 4.87 -11.05
CA ALA A 105 10.00 5.88 -11.26
C ALA A 105 10.56 7.31 -11.05
N LEU A 106 11.34 7.53 -9.99
CA LEU A 106 11.98 8.82 -9.75
C LEU A 106 13.04 9.16 -10.81
N ALA A 107 13.82 8.17 -11.25
CA ALA A 107 14.81 8.37 -12.31
C ALA A 107 14.15 8.73 -13.64
N THR A 108 13.09 8.01 -14.02
CA THR A 108 12.28 8.26 -15.22
C THR A 108 11.62 9.63 -15.15
N ALA A 109 10.99 9.97 -14.03
CA ALA A 109 10.37 11.30 -13.82
C ALA A 109 11.39 12.42 -14.01
N LYS A 110 12.62 12.25 -13.48
CA LYS A 110 13.71 13.21 -13.65
C LYS A 110 14.18 13.33 -15.11
N ARG A 111 14.25 12.22 -15.85
CA ARG A 111 14.64 12.21 -17.27
C ARG A 111 13.59 12.92 -18.12
N ILE A 112 12.32 12.61 -17.91
CA ILE A 112 11.18 13.27 -18.58
C ILE A 112 11.19 14.77 -18.27
N ARG A 113 11.36 15.17 -17.00
CA ARG A 113 11.40 16.59 -16.66
C ARG A 113 12.60 17.33 -17.24
N SER A 114 13.74 16.65 -17.40
CA SER A 114 14.95 17.23 -17.98
C SER A 114 14.85 17.39 -19.51
N SER A 115 13.93 16.69 -20.16
CA SER A 115 13.70 16.85 -21.61
C SER A 115 12.76 18.00 -21.94
N ILE A 116 11.99 18.50 -20.98
CA ILE A 116 11.11 19.66 -21.16
C ILE A 116 11.99 20.92 -21.21
N PRO A 117 11.99 21.68 -22.32
CA PRO A 117 12.69 22.96 -22.37
C PRO A 117 12.06 23.94 -21.37
N PRO A 118 12.84 24.85 -20.75
CA PRO A 118 12.30 25.85 -19.82
C PRO A 118 11.35 26.78 -20.59
N SER A 119 10.08 26.45 -20.57
CA SER A 119 9.01 27.20 -21.21
C SER A 119 8.31 28.04 -20.14
N ASP A 120 8.30 29.36 -20.32
CA ASP A 120 7.66 30.37 -19.47
C ASP A 120 6.12 30.23 -19.51
N ALA A 121 5.57 29.16 -18.91
CA ALA A 121 4.13 28.96 -18.75
C ALA A 121 3.76 28.85 -17.25
N PRO A 122 2.62 29.42 -16.83
CA PRO A 122 2.32 29.66 -15.42
C PRO A 122 2.05 28.34 -14.69
N LYS A 123 2.76 28.14 -13.57
CA LYS A 123 2.49 27.08 -12.59
C LYS A 123 1.02 27.16 -12.15
N VAL A 124 0.18 26.26 -12.66
CA VAL A 124 -1.11 25.98 -12.03
C VAL A 124 -0.79 25.27 -10.72
N LYS A 125 -0.89 26.01 -9.63
CA LYS A 125 -0.79 25.52 -8.27
C LYS A 125 -2.02 24.66 -8.01
N THR A 126 -1.97 23.37 -8.33
CA THR A 126 -3.03 22.44 -7.96
C THR A 126 -2.99 22.28 -6.45
N GLU A 127 -3.95 22.93 -5.80
CA GLU A 127 -4.17 22.84 -4.38
C GLU A 127 -4.47 21.39 -3.98
N GLN A 128 -3.63 20.91 -3.07
CA GLN A 128 -3.88 19.84 -2.14
C GLN A 128 -5.33 19.90 -1.61
N GLY A 129 -6.19 18.97 -2.04
CA GLY A 129 -7.60 19.00 -1.69
C GLY A 129 -8.40 17.74 -2.03
N THR A 130 -8.46 16.83 -1.05
CA THR A 130 -9.56 15.88 -0.82
C THR A 130 -9.56 14.58 -1.64
N ALA A 131 -9.34 13.47 -0.94
CA ALA A 131 -9.48 12.10 -1.42
C ALA A 131 -10.89 11.83 -1.98
N PRO A 132 -11.03 11.07 -3.09
CA PRO A 132 -12.33 10.57 -3.50
C PRO A 132 -12.78 9.47 -2.53
N GLN A 133 -13.94 9.71 -1.91
CA GLN A 133 -14.66 8.73 -1.10
C GLN A 133 -14.95 7.49 -1.92
N SER A 134 -14.68 6.33 -1.33
CA SER A 134 -14.98 5.01 -1.87
C SER A 134 -16.46 4.90 -2.24
N ALA A 135 -16.73 4.65 -3.52
CA ALA A 135 -18.04 4.22 -3.98
C ALA A 135 -18.28 2.77 -3.52
N THR A 136 -19.10 2.60 -2.50
CA THR A 136 -19.67 1.30 -2.11
C THR A 136 -20.66 0.88 -3.19
N ARG A 137 -20.22 0.06 -4.16
CA ARG A 137 -21.11 -0.62 -5.11
C ARG A 137 -21.77 -1.78 -4.40
N SER A 138 -23.00 -1.57 -3.92
CA SER A 138 -23.89 -2.65 -3.51
C SER A 138 -24.39 -3.38 -4.76
N GLU A 139 -23.84 -4.55 -5.04
CA GLU A 139 -24.47 -5.54 -5.90
C GLU A 139 -25.54 -6.27 -5.09
N SER A 140 -26.80 -6.03 -5.45
CA SER A 140 -27.95 -6.79 -4.97
C SER A 140 -28.92 -6.94 -6.13
N ASP A 141 -28.74 -7.97 -6.95
CA ASP A 141 -29.79 -8.47 -7.82
C ASP A 141 -29.87 -9.98 -7.65
N THR A 142 -30.99 -10.40 -7.08
CA THR A 142 -31.38 -11.77 -6.78
C THR A 142 -32.49 -12.14 -7.75
N GLU A 143 -32.59 -13.44 -8.08
CA GLU A 143 -33.75 -14.13 -8.66
C GLU A 143 -33.97 -14.02 -10.18
N GLY A 144 -33.26 -14.89 -10.91
CA GLY A 144 -33.73 -15.51 -12.15
C GLY A 144 -33.85 -17.02 -11.93
N SER A 145 -35.03 -17.45 -11.48
CA SER A 145 -35.41 -18.85 -11.28
C SER A 145 -35.71 -19.51 -12.63
N ASP A 146 -34.74 -20.21 -13.22
CA ASP A 146 -35.00 -21.15 -14.31
C ASP A 146 -34.93 -22.59 -13.79
N THR A 147 -36.12 -23.13 -13.56
CA THR A 147 -36.45 -24.52 -13.28
C THR A 147 -36.09 -25.40 -14.49
N PRO A 148 -35.26 -26.45 -14.34
CA PRO A 148 -35.24 -27.54 -15.30
C PRO A 148 -36.36 -28.54 -14.96
N GLU A 149 -37.29 -28.73 -15.89
CA GLU A 149 -38.27 -29.82 -15.85
C GLU A 149 -37.57 -31.21 -15.88
N PRO A 150 -38.15 -32.23 -15.22
CA PRO A 150 -37.61 -33.58 -15.21
C PRO A 150 -38.20 -34.41 -16.36
N GLU A 151 -37.37 -34.87 -17.30
CA GLU A 151 -37.76 -35.94 -18.24
C GLU A 151 -36.94 -37.22 -18.01
N SER A 152 -37.61 -38.15 -17.34
CA SER A 152 -37.67 -39.60 -17.63
C SER A 152 -36.38 -40.42 -17.81
N GLU A 153 -36.05 -41.19 -16.76
CA GLU A 153 -35.64 -42.60 -16.86
C GLU A 153 -36.70 -43.44 -17.64
N PRO A 154 -36.44 -44.72 -18.05
CA PRO A 154 -35.31 -45.61 -17.76
C PRO A 154 -34.79 -46.36 -19.02
N ARG A 155 -33.78 -47.23 -18.88
CA ARG A 155 -33.94 -48.71 -18.97
C ARG A 155 -32.62 -49.44 -19.19
N SER A 156 -32.45 -50.41 -18.29
CA SER A 156 -31.45 -51.47 -18.21
C SER A 156 -31.18 -52.24 -19.51
N ARG A 157 -29.91 -52.54 -19.79
CA ARG A 157 -29.34 -53.89 -19.66
C ARG A 157 -27.82 -53.87 -19.82
#